data_AF-A0A8S3G2X7-F1
#
_entry.id   AF-A0A8S3G2X7-F1
#
_cell.length_a   1.000
_cell.length_b   1.000
_cell.length_c   1.000
_cell.angle_alpha   90.00
_cell.angle_beta   90.00
_cell.angle_gamma   90.00
#
_symmetry.space_group_name_H-M   'P 1'
#
loop_
_entity.id
_entity.type
_entity.pdbx_description
1 polymer ?
#
loop_
_entity_poly.entity_id
_entity_poly.type
_entity_poly.pdbx_seq_one_letter_code
_entity_poly.pdbx_strand_id
1 'polypeptide(L)' 'MTIPVTFADKEIDVKDMQYKSINDLDAKVYEGYDADIYDGAPVGIQLVGRRLQEEYLVGLAEQIGQALLN' A
#
# COMPACT_ATOMS: atom_id res chain seq x y z
N MET A 1 3.54 -1.82 -12.86
CA MET A 1 2.21 -2.45 -12.69
C MET A 1 1.87 -2.44 -11.20
N THR A 2 0.58 -2.45 -10.83
CA THR A 2 0.15 -2.47 -9.43
C THR A 2 -0.60 -3.77 -9.15
N ILE A 3 -0.31 -4.40 -8.00
CA ILE A 3 -0.99 -5.62 -7.55
C ILE A 3 -1.50 -5.43 -6.11
N PRO A 4 -2.69 -5.96 -5.77
CA PRO A 4 -3.15 -6.00 -4.39
C PRO A 4 -2.30 -6.98 -3.57
N VAL A 5 -2.07 -6.70 -2.30
CA VAL A 5 -1.27 -7.56 -1.41
C VAL A 5 -1.90 -7.81 -0.04
N THR A 6 -2.80 -6.94 0.40
CA THR A 6 -3.53 -7.10 1.66
C THR A 6 -4.77 -6.20 1.64
N PHE A 7 -5.54 -6.23 2.72
CA PHE A 7 -6.57 -5.26 3.03
C PHE A 7 -6.14 -4.40 4.23
N ALA A 8 -6.60 -3.17 4.28
CA ALA A 8 -6.45 -2.32 5.46
C ALA A 8 -7.24 -2.92 6.63
N ASP A 9 -6.70 -2.81 7.83
CA ASP A 9 -7.28 -3.35 9.06
C ASP A 9 -7.26 -2.25 10.11
N LYS A 10 -8.44 -1.77 10.50
CA LYS A 10 -8.55 -0.65 11.45
C LYS A 10 -7.99 -0.93 12.84
N GLU A 11 -7.85 -2.20 13.23
CA GLU A 11 -7.28 -2.57 14.54
C GLU A 11 -5.75 -2.47 14.52
N ILE A 12 -5.15 -2.52 13.32
CA ILE A 12 -3.69 -2.43 13.09
C ILE A 12 -3.30 -1.02 12.62
N ASP A 13 -4.03 -0.49 11.64
CA ASP A 13 -3.79 0.79 10.96
C ASP A 13 -4.33 1.98 11.77
N VAL A 14 -4.09 1.97 13.08
CA VAL A 14 -4.51 3.05 13.98
C VAL A 14 -3.62 4.28 13.85
N LYS A 15 -4.16 5.45 14.19
CA LYS A 15 -3.43 6.72 14.14
C LYS A 15 -2.16 6.68 15.01
N ASP A 16 -1.02 6.95 14.38
CA ASP A 16 0.28 7.06 15.05
C ASP A 16 0.42 8.45 15.71
N MET A 17 0.41 8.45 17.04
CA MET A 17 0.55 9.68 17.85
C MET A 17 1.97 10.26 17.84
N GLN A 18 2.96 9.54 17.32
CA GLN A 18 4.35 10.00 17.17
C GLN A 18 4.64 10.59 15.78
N TYR A 19 3.67 10.53 14.86
CA TYR A 19 3.83 11.05 13.52
C TYR A 19 4.22 12.54 13.51
N LYS A 20 5.22 12.87 12.69
CA LYS A 20 5.67 14.26 12.46
C LYS A 20 5.67 14.54 10.97
N SER A 21 4.76 15.39 10.55
CA SER A 21 4.67 15.83 9.15
C SER A 21 5.93 16.56 8.70
N ILE A 22 6.35 16.30 7.47
CA ILE A 22 7.49 16.97 6.81
C ILE A 22 7.06 18.36 6.29
N ASN A 23 5.79 18.53 5.91
CA ASN A 23 5.20 19.78 5.44
C ASN A 23 3.67 19.80 5.60
N ASP A 24 3.03 20.92 5.25
CA ASP A 24 1.58 21.10 5.36
C ASP A 24 0.75 20.11 4.53
N LEU A 25 1.26 19.69 3.37
CA LEU A 25 0.56 18.71 2.52
C LEU A 25 0.58 17.33 3.17
N ASP A 26 1.73 16.93 3.71
CA ASP A 26 1.94 15.69 4.44
C ASP A 26 1.05 15.62 5.70
N ALA A 27 0.94 16.73 6.43
CA ALA A 27 0.00 16.87 7.55
C ALA A 27 -1.45 16.66 7.10
N LYS A 28 -1.89 17.34 6.04
CA LYS A 28 -3.27 17.23 5.53
C LYS A 28 -3.62 15.83 5.03
N VAL A 29 -2.70 15.17 4.34
CA VAL A 29 -2.91 13.79 3.86
C VAL A 29 -3.04 12.85 5.04
N TYR A 30 -2.15 12.97 6.03
CA TYR A 30 -2.18 12.14 7.22
C TYR A 30 -3.43 12.35 8.07
N GLU A 31 -3.84 13.61 8.27
CA GLU A 31 -5.06 13.97 9.01
C GLU A 31 -6.36 13.54 8.30
N GLY A 32 -6.31 13.36 6.98
CA GLY A 32 -7.45 12.90 6.17
C GLY A 32 -7.72 11.40 6.24
N TYR A 33 -6.88 10.62 6.92
CA TYR A 33 -7.09 9.18 7.10
C TYR A 33 -8.07 8.89 8.25
N ASP A 34 -9.04 8.01 7.98
CA ASP A 34 -10.03 7.53 8.95
C ASP A 34 -10.11 5.99 8.89
N ALA A 35 -9.63 5.32 9.93
CA ALA A 35 -9.50 3.86 9.95
C ALA A 35 -10.85 3.14 9.76
N ASP A 36 -11.97 3.68 10.28
CA ASP A 36 -13.28 3.04 10.14
C ASP A 36 -13.82 3.17 8.71
N ILE A 37 -13.48 4.24 7.99
CA ILE A 37 -13.86 4.43 6.58
C ILE A 37 -13.05 3.50 5.66
N TYR A 38 -11.77 3.28 5.98
CA TYR A 38 -10.86 2.52 5.13
C TYR A 38 -10.74 1.02 5.49
N ASP A 39 -11.39 0.57 6.57
CA ASP A 39 -11.38 -0.83 6.98
C ASP A 39 -11.82 -1.76 5.83
N GLY A 40 -11.00 -2.77 5.53
CA GLY A 40 -11.22 -3.68 4.41
C GLY A 40 -10.93 -3.10 3.01
N ALA A 41 -10.40 -1.89 2.88
CA ALA A 41 -9.97 -1.35 1.59
C ALA A 41 -8.74 -2.09 1.05
N PRO A 42 -8.63 -2.33 -0.27
CA PRO A 42 -7.49 -3.04 -0.84
C PRO A 42 -6.22 -2.19 -0.78
N VAL A 43 -5.13 -2.77 -0.28
CA VAL A 43 -3.80 -2.19 -0.27
C VAL A 43 -2.97 -2.85 -1.37
N GLY A 44 -2.36 -2.04 -2.23
CA GLY A 44 -1.56 -2.50 -3.36
C GLY A 44 -0.13 -2.00 -3.32
N ILE A 45 0.77 -2.77 -3.94
CA ILE A 45 2.15 -2.35 -4.20
C ILE A 45 2.35 -2.06 -5.68
N GLN A 46 3.21 -1.09 -5.98
CA GLN A 46 3.59 -0.76 -7.35
C GLN A 46 4.95 -1.35 -7.70
N LEU A 47 4.96 -2.26 -8.69
CA LEU A 47 6.17 -2.82 -9.27
C LEU A 47 6.67 -1.94 -10.41
N VAL A 48 7.92 -1.50 -10.31
CA VAL A 48 8.60 -0.66 -11.29
C VAL A 48 9.84 -1.39 -11.81
N GLY A 49 9.90 -1.61 -13.12
CA GLY A 49 11.02 -2.28 -13.79
C GLY A 49 11.68 -1.38 -14.83
N ARG A 50 12.81 -1.83 -15.39
CA ARG A 50 13.46 -1.12 -16.50
C ARG A 50 12.66 -1.33 -17.78
N ARG A 51 12.96 -0.52 -18.80
CA ARG A 51 12.35 -0.64 -20.13
C ARG A 51 12.61 -2.05 -20.71
N LEU A 52 11.59 -2.63 -21.38
CA LEU A 52 11.62 -3.98 -21.97
C LEU A 52 11.76 -5.12 -20.94
N GLN A 53 11.20 -4.95 -19.74
CA GLN A 53 11.18 -5.97 -18.67
C GLN A 53 9.76 -6.33 -18.21
N GLU A 54 8.77 -6.18 -19.08
CA GLU A 54 7.36 -6.42 -18.76
C GLU A 54 7.12 -7.86 -18.30
N GLU A 55 7.67 -8.87 -18.99
CA GLU A 55 7.52 -10.28 -18.60
C GLU A 55 8.16 -10.61 -17.25
N TYR A 56 9.30 -10.00 -16.95
CA TYR A 56 9.95 -10.14 -15.65
C TYR A 56 9.07 -9.56 -14.53
N LEU A 57 8.45 -8.40 -14.75
CA LEU A 57 7.54 -7.80 -13.78
C LEU A 57 6.29 -8.66 -13.55
N VAL A 58 5.76 -9.29 -14.60
CA VAL A 58 4.64 -10.22 -14.49
C VAL A 58 5.03 -11.45 -13.66
N GLY A 59 6.16 -12.09 -13.96
CA GLY A 59 6.63 -13.23 -13.16
C GLY A 59 6.90 -12.86 -11.70
N LEU A 60 7.46 -11.67 -11.45
CA LEU A 60 7.65 -11.17 -10.09
C LEU A 60 6.31 -10.92 -9.37
N ALA A 61 5.31 -10.38 -10.08
CA ALA A 61 3.97 -10.17 -9.53
C ALA A 61 3.33 -11.49 -9.07
N GLU A 62 3.47 -12.56 -9.84
CA GLU A 62 2.98 -13.89 -9.48
C GLU A 62 3.65 -14.42 -8.20
N GLN A 63 4.98 -14.30 -8.11
CA GLN A 63 5.73 -14.73 -6.93
C GLN A 63 5.34 -13.95 -5.68
N ILE A 64 5.15 -12.63 -5.80
CA ILE A 64 4.71 -11.79 -4.68
C ILE A 64 3.28 -12.12 -4.28
N GLY A 65 2.38 -12.32 -5.25
CA GLY A 65 1.02 -12.74 -4.97
C GLY A 65 0.97 -14.05 -4.17
N GLN A 66 1.77 -15.05 -4.56
CA GLN A 66 1.87 -16.31 -3.81
C GLN A 66 2.46 -16.13 -2.41
N ALA A 67 3.35 -15.16 -2.21
CA ALA A 67 3.97 -14.94 -0.90
C ALA A 67 3.06 -14.16 0.07
N LEU A 68 2.20 -13.26 -0.43
CA LEU A 68 1.47 -12.29 0.40
C LEU A 68 -0.06 -12.48 0.42
N LEU A 69 -0.65 -13.11 -0.60
CA LEU A 69 -2.11 -13.29 -0.72
C LEU A 69 -2.62 -14.67 -0.27
N ASN A 70 -1.78 -15.47 0.42
CA ASN A 70 -2.13 -16.80 0.93
C ASN A 70 -2.63 -16.77 2.37
#